data_AF-A0A3D5DA63-F1
#
_entry.id   AF-A0A3D5DA63-F1
#
_cell.length_a   1.000
_cell.length_b   1.000
_cell.length_c   1.000
_cell.angle_alpha   90.00
_cell.angle_beta   90.00
_cell.angle_gamma   90.00
#
_symmetry.space_group_name_H-M   'P 1'
#
loop_
_entity.id
_entity.type
_entity.pdbx_description
1 polymer ?
#
loop_
_entity_poly.entity_id
_entity_poly.type
_entity_poly.pdbx_seq_one_letter_code
_entity_poly.pdbx_strand_id
1 'polypeptide(L)'
;AFGIGNMVQSNSVADVLSSTYAIPEPVTGLVIATIVGITIIGGVRRIADVATCLVPLMAISYLCAAVSILLLKADLVPSAFATIFYGAFNGSTATEGFLGATAWMAIRWGCARGIFSNEAGLGSAAIAHAAAKANYPVHQGMIAMLGTFIDTMIMCTITGLVLIVSEAWLSGAQGASMSALAFSTVLGEPGRHVVVAGLAVFAFSTIIGWSYYGERCAAYCLGTRIIPTYRA
;
A
#
# COMPACT_ATOMS: atom_id res chain seq x y z
N ALA A 1 -11.93 3.41 8.67
CA ALA A 1 -11.72 4.59 7.79
C ALA A 1 -10.58 5.47 8.29
N PHE A 2 -10.67 6.05 9.50
CA PHE A 2 -9.72 7.08 9.95
C PHE A 2 -8.27 6.62 10.18
N GLY A 3 -8.05 5.41 10.71
CA GLY A 3 -6.71 4.86 10.93
C GLY A 3 -6.02 4.43 9.64
N ILE A 4 -6.25 3.17 9.24
CA ILE A 4 -5.64 2.53 8.05
C ILE A 4 -5.87 3.36 6.79
N GLY A 5 -7.11 3.82 6.60
CA GLY A 5 -7.54 4.45 5.36
C GLY A 5 -7.24 5.94 5.23
N ASN A 6 -6.94 6.67 6.32
CA ASN A 6 -6.77 8.13 6.25
C ASN A 6 -5.44 8.57 6.86
N MET A 7 -5.29 8.50 8.20
CA MET A 7 -4.14 9.06 8.90
C MET A 7 -2.82 8.43 8.45
N VAL A 8 -2.77 7.10 8.29
CA VAL A 8 -1.52 6.42 7.87
C VAL A 8 -1.15 6.77 6.42
N GLN A 9 -2.14 6.84 5.53
CA GLN A 9 -1.91 7.11 4.11
C GLN A 9 -1.50 8.57 3.88
N SER A 10 -2.24 9.51 4.45
CA SER A 10 -1.95 10.95 4.34
C SER A 10 -0.60 11.31 4.96
N ASN A 11 -0.25 10.72 6.11
CA ASN A 11 1.05 10.91 6.73
C ASN A 11 2.20 10.36 5.86
N SER A 12 2.04 9.18 5.27
CA SER A 12 3.07 8.58 4.40
C SER A 12 3.34 9.45 3.17
N VAL A 13 2.30 10.04 2.57
CA VAL A 13 2.47 10.96 1.43
C VAL A 13 3.12 12.27 1.87
N ALA A 14 2.71 12.82 3.01
CA ALA A 14 3.30 14.04 3.56
C ALA A 14 4.80 13.88 3.83
N ASP A 15 5.21 12.79 4.47
CA ASP A 15 6.62 12.48 4.77
C ASP A 15 7.46 12.35 3.50
N VAL A 16 6.96 11.61 2.49
CA VAL A 16 7.69 11.42 1.23
C VAL A 16 7.78 12.70 0.40
N LEU A 17 6.72 13.50 0.33
CA LEU A 17 6.77 14.79 -0.39
C LEU A 17 7.65 15.82 0.33
N SER A 18 7.66 15.81 1.66
CA SER A 18 8.55 16.64 2.48
C SER A 18 10.02 16.24 2.26
N SER A 19 10.35 14.97 2.39
CA SER A 19 11.73 14.47 2.23
C SER A 19 12.25 14.55 0.79
N THR A 20 11.38 14.41 -0.22
CA THR A 20 11.79 14.40 -1.64
C THR A 20 11.83 15.80 -2.25
N TYR A 21 10.82 16.64 -1.97
CA TYR A 21 10.61 17.92 -2.64
C TYR A 21 10.58 19.12 -1.68
N ALA A 22 10.84 18.91 -0.39
CA ALA A 22 10.74 19.95 0.64
C ALA A 22 9.36 20.63 0.72
N ILE A 23 8.29 19.90 0.35
CA ILE A 23 6.91 20.40 0.46
C ILE A 23 6.48 20.30 1.92
N PRO A 24 6.03 21.40 2.57
CA PRO A 24 5.57 21.35 3.95
C PRO A 24 4.37 20.41 4.12
N GLU A 25 4.42 19.55 5.15
CA GLU A 25 3.37 18.58 5.45
C GLU A 25 1.95 19.18 5.54
N PRO A 26 1.73 20.38 6.13
CA PRO A 26 0.39 20.99 6.17
C PRO A 26 -0.17 21.31 4.78
N VAL A 27 0.71 21.67 3.82
CA VAL A 27 0.32 21.97 2.44
C VAL A 27 -0.11 20.68 1.75
N THR A 28 0.66 19.60 1.91
CA THR A 28 0.29 18.27 1.41
C THR A 28 -1.06 17.83 1.97
N GLY A 29 -1.26 17.97 3.29
CA GLY A 29 -2.52 17.63 3.95
C GLY A 29 -3.71 18.40 3.39
N LEU A 30 -3.58 19.72 3.19
CA LEU A 30 -4.63 20.57 2.62
C LEU A 30 -4.98 20.15 1.18
N VAL A 31 -3.97 19.86 0.36
CA VAL A 31 -4.16 19.43 -1.03
C VAL A 31 -4.86 18.07 -1.08
N ILE A 32 -4.40 17.09 -0.31
CA ILE A 32 -5.02 15.76 -0.23
C ILE A 32 -6.47 15.89 0.25
N ALA A 33 -6.72 16.63 1.33
CA ALA A 33 -8.07 16.83 1.86
C ALA A 33 -9.01 17.44 0.81
N THR A 34 -8.53 18.44 0.05
CA THR A 34 -9.32 19.09 -1.00
C THR A 34 -9.68 18.12 -2.13
N ILE A 35 -8.69 17.38 -2.66
CA ILE A 35 -8.91 16.46 -3.79
C ILE A 35 -9.77 15.26 -3.37
N VAL A 36 -9.54 14.73 -2.17
CA VAL A 36 -10.36 13.66 -1.59
C VAL A 36 -11.79 14.14 -1.40
N GLY A 37 -11.99 15.32 -0.80
CA GLY A 37 -13.30 15.94 -0.58
C GLY A 37 -14.11 16.08 -1.87
N ILE A 38 -13.50 16.65 -2.91
CA ILE A 38 -14.13 16.79 -4.24
C ILE A 38 -14.57 15.43 -4.81
N THR A 39 -13.78 14.38 -4.56
CA THR A 39 -14.04 13.04 -5.07
C THR A 39 -15.15 12.33 -4.31
N ILE A 40 -15.12 12.36 -2.97
CA ILE A 40 -16.10 11.66 -2.13
C ILE A 40 -17.48 12.32 -2.16
N ILE A 41 -17.56 13.65 -2.32
CA ILE A 41 -18.84 14.37 -2.45
C ILE A 41 -19.63 13.86 -3.67
N GLY A 42 -18.96 13.46 -4.75
CA GLY A 42 -19.58 12.85 -5.92
C GLY A 42 -20.16 11.45 -5.72
N GLY A 43 -19.96 10.84 -4.55
CA GLY A 43 -20.51 9.52 -4.20
C GLY A 43 -19.82 8.34 -4.89
N VAL A 44 -20.38 7.14 -4.68
CA VAL A 44 -19.74 5.85 -5.04
C VAL A 44 -19.39 5.74 -6.53
N ARG A 45 -20.19 6.32 -7.42
CA ARG A 45 -19.94 6.26 -8.87
C ARG A 45 -18.68 7.04 -9.23
N ARG A 46 -18.51 8.26 -8.71
CA ARG A 46 -17.30 9.06 -8.92
C ARG A 46 -16.07 8.39 -8.31
N ILE A 47 -16.20 7.82 -7.12
CA ILE A 47 -15.12 7.06 -6.46
C ILE A 47 -14.69 5.89 -7.36
N ALA A 48 -15.64 5.12 -7.88
CA ALA A 48 -15.36 3.98 -8.76
C ALA A 48 -14.71 4.39 -10.08
N ASP A 49 -15.22 5.45 -10.73
CA ASP A 49 -14.69 5.98 -11.99
C ASP A 49 -13.23 6.44 -11.83
N VAL A 50 -12.93 7.17 -10.75
CA VAL A 50 -11.57 7.64 -10.44
C VAL A 50 -10.65 6.47 -10.11
N ALA A 51 -11.09 5.52 -9.26
CA ALA A 51 -10.28 4.36 -8.89
C ALA A 51 -9.98 3.46 -10.10
N THR A 52 -10.94 3.24 -10.98
CA THR A 52 -10.79 2.37 -12.16
C THR A 52 -9.79 2.94 -13.17
N CYS A 53 -9.60 4.27 -13.20
CA CYS A 53 -8.59 4.89 -14.04
C CYS A 53 -7.21 4.93 -13.35
N LEU A 54 -7.15 5.35 -12.09
CA LEU A 54 -5.88 5.61 -11.40
C LEU A 54 -5.17 4.34 -10.90
N VAL A 55 -5.91 3.36 -10.36
CA VAL A 55 -5.33 2.17 -9.74
C VAL A 55 -4.57 1.31 -10.75
N PRO A 56 -5.08 1.03 -11.96
CA PRO A 56 -4.29 0.28 -12.95
C PRO A 56 -3.04 1.03 -13.40
N LEU A 57 -3.14 2.35 -13.60
CA LEU A 57 -2.01 3.16 -14.04
C LEU A 57 -0.88 3.17 -13.00
N MET A 58 -1.19 3.34 -11.71
CA MET A 58 -0.17 3.31 -10.66
C MET A 58 0.44 1.92 -10.53
N ALA A 59 -0.37 0.86 -10.58
CA ALA A 59 0.10 -0.51 -10.39
C ALA A 59 1.04 -0.92 -11.53
N ILE A 60 0.64 -0.65 -12.78
CA ILE A 60 1.45 -0.98 -13.96
C ILE A 60 2.75 -0.17 -13.97
N SER A 61 2.69 1.15 -13.76
CA SER A 61 3.89 1.99 -13.77
C SER A 61 4.89 1.59 -12.68
N TYR A 62 4.41 1.34 -11.46
CA TYR A 62 5.24 0.85 -10.36
C TYR A 62 5.82 -0.53 -10.68
N LEU A 63 5.00 -1.46 -11.16
CA LEU A 63 5.43 -2.82 -11.50
C LEU A 63 6.49 -2.80 -12.61
N CYS A 64 6.30 -2.00 -13.66
CA CYS A 64 7.28 -1.86 -14.74
C CYS A 64 8.64 -1.35 -14.21
N ALA A 65 8.64 -0.32 -13.37
CA ALA A 65 9.86 0.21 -12.78
C ALA A 65 10.54 -0.83 -11.86
N ALA A 66 9.76 -1.50 -11.01
CA ALA A 66 10.27 -2.51 -10.09
C ALA A 66 10.86 -3.72 -10.82
N VAL A 67 10.15 -4.24 -11.83
CA VAL A 67 10.64 -5.33 -12.68
C VAL A 67 11.90 -4.91 -13.43
N SER A 68 11.99 -3.67 -13.91
CA SER A 68 13.20 -3.15 -14.55
C SER A 68 14.40 -3.19 -13.61
N ILE A 69 14.22 -2.83 -12.33
CA ILE A 69 15.27 -2.95 -11.30
C ILE A 69 15.69 -4.41 -11.13
N LEU A 70 14.73 -5.33 -11.01
CA LEU A 70 15.02 -6.75 -10.83
C LEU A 70 15.74 -7.36 -12.04
N LEU A 71 15.45 -6.90 -13.26
CA LEU A 71 16.16 -7.32 -14.47
C LEU A 71 17.60 -6.77 -14.49
N LEU A 72 17.81 -5.53 -14.08
CA LEU A 72 19.15 -4.93 -13.98
C LEU A 72 20.01 -5.55 -12.85
N LYS A 73 19.35 -6.15 -11.85
CA LYS A 73 19.97 -6.84 -10.71
C LYS A 73 19.65 -8.34 -10.71
N ALA A 74 19.45 -8.95 -11.89
CA ALA A 74 18.96 -10.32 -12.02
C ALA A 74 19.82 -11.34 -11.26
N ASP A 75 21.14 -11.18 -11.30
CA ASP A 75 22.10 -12.06 -10.61
C ASP A 75 21.92 -12.06 -9.09
N LEU A 76 21.39 -10.98 -8.52
CA LEU A 76 21.16 -10.85 -7.08
C LEU A 76 19.81 -11.42 -6.65
N VAL A 77 18.85 -11.62 -7.56
CA VAL A 77 17.50 -12.08 -7.21
C VAL A 77 17.51 -13.44 -6.48
N PRO A 78 18.28 -14.46 -6.90
CA PRO A 78 18.37 -15.72 -6.14
C PRO A 78 18.91 -15.52 -4.72
N SER A 79 19.93 -14.67 -4.57
CA SER A 79 20.50 -14.33 -3.26
C SER A 79 19.54 -13.55 -2.37
N ALA A 80 18.67 -12.72 -2.96
CA ALA A 80 17.63 -12.00 -2.24
C ALA A 80 16.60 -12.96 -1.63
N PHE A 81 16.15 -13.97 -2.38
CA PHE A 81 15.30 -15.03 -1.82
C PHE A 81 16.01 -15.79 -0.69
N ALA A 82 17.28 -16.17 -0.90
CA ALA A 82 18.06 -16.82 0.15
C ALA A 82 18.13 -15.95 1.42
N THR A 83 18.31 -14.64 1.27
CA THR A 83 18.32 -13.68 2.39
C THR A 83 16.96 -13.60 3.09
N ILE A 84 15.85 -13.62 2.35
CA ILE A 84 14.48 -13.63 2.93
C ILE A 84 14.28 -14.89 3.78
N PHE A 85 14.56 -16.08 3.22
CA PHE A 85 14.37 -17.33 3.96
C PHE A 85 15.35 -17.44 5.12
N TYR A 86 16.62 -17.10 4.91
CA TYR A 86 17.62 -17.13 5.97
C TYR A 86 17.25 -16.16 7.11
N GLY A 87 16.91 -14.92 6.78
CA GLY A 87 16.51 -13.91 7.76
C GLY A 87 15.23 -14.26 8.52
N ALA A 88 14.28 -14.93 7.87
CA ALA A 88 13.03 -15.36 8.50
C ALA A 88 13.23 -16.48 9.53
N PHE A 89 14.19 -17.38 9.31
CA PHE A 89 14.39 -18.58 10.14
C PHE A 89 15.65 -18.54 11.03
N ASN A 90 16.63 -17.66 10.76
CA ASN A 90 17.96 -17.69 11.39
C ASN A 90 18.44 -16.32 11.90
N GLY A 91 17.55 -15.37 12.18
CA GLY A 91 17.88 -13.95 12.40
C GLY A 91 19.16 -13.68 13.22
N SER A 92 19.93 -12.67 12.77
CA SER A 92 21.25 -12.20 13.24
C SER A 92 21.89 -13.03 14.36
N THR A 93 22.96 -13.74 14.00
CA THR A 93 23.87 -14.51 14.86
C THR A 93 24.16 -13.84 16.22
N ALA A 94 23.31 -14.07 17.21
CA ALA A 94 23.54 -13.70 18.60
C ALA A 94 22.70 -14.61 19.50
N THR A 95 23.29 -15.76 19.85
CA THR A 95 22.94 -16.59 21.01
C THR A 95 21.61 -17.37 20.90
N GLU A 96 21.70 -18.68 21.14
CA GLU A 96 20.71 -19.73 20.84
C GLU A 96 19.29 -19.53 21.43
N GLY A 97 19.09 -18.59 22.37
CA GLY A 97 17.77 -18.19 22.88
C GLY A 97 17.05 -17.10 22.06
N PHE A 98 17.73 -16.46 21.11
CA PHE A 98 17.21 -15.34 20.31
C PHE A 98 16.75 -15.76 18.90
N LEU A 99 17.09 -16.97 18.44
CA LEU A 99 16.62 -17.51 17.15
C LEU A 99 15.09 -17.63 17.10
N GLY A 100 14.45 -18.08 18.20
CA GLY A 100 12.99 -18.09 18.31
C GLY A 100 12.39 -16.69 18.37
N ALA A 101 13.08 -15.73 19.02
CA ALA A 101 12.65 -14.35 19.11
C ALA A 101 12.72 -13.62 17.75
N THR A 102 13.74 -13.88 16.94
CA THR A 102 13.90 -13.27 15.61
C THR A 102 12.92 -13.86 14.59
N ALA A 103 12.73 -15.17 14.57
CA ALA A 103 11.70 -15.81 13.73
C ALA A 103 10.29 -15.35 14.14
N TRP A 104 10.02 -15.27 15.44
CA TRP A 104 8.76 -14.71 15.94
C TRP A 104 8.57 -13.25 15.55
N MET A 105 9.63 -12.44 15.58
CA MET A 105 9.57 -11.04 15.13
C MET A 105 9.32 -10.93 13.63
N ALA A 106 9.95 -11.77 12.80
CA ALA A 106 9.70 -11.82 11.36
C ALA A 106 8.23 -12.21 11.08
N ILE A 107 7.71 -13.24 11.76
CA ILE A 107 6.31 -13.65 11.65
C ILE A 107 5.38 -12.53 12.13
N ARG A 108 5.63 -11.94 13.30
CA ARG A 108 4.79 -10.89 13.88
C ARG A 108 4.71 -9.68 12.97
N TRP A 109 5.85 -9.16 12.52
CA TRP A 109 5.89 -7.99 11.64
C TRP A 109 5.41 -8.32 10.23
N GLY A 110 5.73 -9.50 9.71
CA GLY A 110 5.24 -10.00 8.42
C GLY A 110 3.73 -10.13 8.40
N CYS A 111 3.13 -10.78 9.39
CA CYS A 111 1.68 -10.89 9.53
C CYS A 111 1.03 -9.52 9.76
N ALA A 112 1.57 -8.70 10.67
CA ALA A 112 1.00 -7.38 10.98
C ALA A 112 1.00 -6.45 9.75
N ARG A 113 2.12 -6.39 9.02
CA ARG A 113 2.22 -5.59 7.79
C ARG A 113 1.44 -6.21 6.64
N GLY A 114 1.41 -7.54 6.53
CA GLY A 114 0.66 -8.27 5.50
C GLY A 114 -0.85 -8.06 5.62
N ILE A 115 -1.41 -8.24 6.81
CA ILE A 115 -2.84 -7.98 7.10
C ILE A 115 -3.19 -6.51 6.85
N PHE A 116 -2.26 -5.59 7.15
CA PHE A 116 -2.45 -4.17 6.87
C PHE A 116 -2.47 -3.85 5.37
N SER A 117 -1.69 -4.57 4.55
CA SER A 117 -1.60 -4.36 3.10
C SER A 117 -2.82 -4.92 2.37
N ASN A 118 -3.15 -6.20 2.61
CA ASN A 118 -4.15 -6.92 1.82
C ASN A 118 -5.55 -6.97 2.45
N GLU A 119 -5.68 -6.43 3.67
CA GLU A 119 -6.94 -6.37 4.43
C GLU A 119 -7.57 -7.76 4.73
N ALA A 120 -6.77 -8.83 4.65
CA ALA A 120 -7.25 -10.18 4.91
C ALA A 120 -7.75 -10.31 6.36
N GLY A 121 -8.98 -10.80 6.53
CA GLY A 121 -9.60 -10.98 7.84
C GLY A 121 -10.17 -9.71 8.48
N LEU A 122 -10.05 -8.52 7.84
CA LEU A 122 -10.64 -7.28 8.36
C LEU A 122 -12.13 -7.10 8.02
N GLY A 123 -12.63 -7.80 7.00
CA GLY A 123 -14.02 -7.71 6.54
C GLY A 123 -14.37 -6.43 5.76
N SER A 124 -13.44 -5.48 5.63
CA SER A 124 -13.62 -4.21 4.90
C SER A 124 -13.88 -4.41 3.40
N ALA A 125 -13.06 -5.24 2.73
CA ALA A 125 -13.16 -5.49 1.29
C ALA A 125 -14.54 -6.01 0.87
N ALA A 126 -15.21 -6.78 1.73
CA ALA A 126 -16.56 -7.29 1.46
C ALA A 126 -17.59 -6.18 1.25
N ILE A 127 -17.41 -5.01 1.86
CA ILE A 127 -18.29 -3.84 1.68
C ILE A 127 -18.22 -3.33 0.23
N ALA A 128 -17.02 -3.31 -0.37
CA ALA A 128 -16.82 -2.93 -1.76
C ALA A 128 -17.46 -3.96 -2.71
N HIS A 129 -17.18 -5.24 -2.48
CA HIS A 129 -17.68 -6.32 -3.33
C HIS A 129 -19.20 -6.48 -3.26
N ALA A 130 -19.83 -6.15 -2.12
CA ALA A 130 -21.28 -6.11 -1.98
C ALA A 130 -21.95 -5.04 -2.87
N ALA A 131 -21.21 -4.00 -3.28
CA ALA A 131 -21.70 -2.97 -4.19
C ALA A 131 -21.52 -3.33 -5.67
N ALA A 132 -20.80 -4.41 -5.98
CA ALA A 132 -20.56 -4.84 -7.35
C ALA A 132 -21.83 -5.44 -7.97
N LYS A 133 -22.09 -5.11 -9.24
CA LYS A 133 -23.18 -5.73 -10.01
C LYS A 133 -22.73 -7.12 -10.45
N ALA A 134 -23.16 -8.14 -9.70
CA ALA A 134 -22.80 -9.52 -10.00
C ALA A 134 -23.99 -10.46 -9.91
N ASN A 135 -24.02 -11.41 -10.84
CA ASN A 135 -25.10 -12.40 -10.92
C ASN A 135 -24.97 -13.47 -9.83
N TYR A 136 -23.74 -13.75 -9.36
CA TYR A 136 -23.48 -14.80 -8.38
C TYR A 136 -22.43 -14.36 -7.36
N PRO A 137 -22.65 -14.64 -6.05
CA PRO A 137 -21.72 -14.26 -4.99
C PRO A 137 -20.37 -14.97 -5.14
N VAL A 138 -20.36 -16.21 -5.63
CA VAL A 138 -19.14 -16.99 -5.84
C VAL A 138 -18.20 -16.29 -6.84
N HIS A 139 -18.73 -15.72 -7.93
CA HIS A 139 -17.91 -15.00 -8.90
C HIS A 139 -17.28 -13.74 -8.30
N GLN A 140 -18.02 -12.98 -7.48
CA GLN A 140 -17.44 -11.83 -6.78
C GLN A 140 -16.43 -12.24 -5.72
N GLY A 141 -16.66 -13.37 -5.03
CA GLY A 141 -15.68 -13.94 -4.11
C GLY A 141 -14.36 -14.27 -4.81
N MET A 142 -14.41 -14.88 -6.01
CA MET A 142 -13.21 -15.14 -6.81
C MET A 142 -12.48 -13.84 -7.19
N ILE A 143 -13.21 -12.81 -7.61
CA ILE A 143 -12.62 -11.49 -7.92
C ILE A 143 -11.99 -10.86 -6.67
N ALA A 144 -12.64 -10.98 -5.51
CA ALA A 144 -12.12 -10.46 -4.25
C ALA A 144 -10.79 -11.13 -3.85
N MET A 145 -10.66 -12.45 -4.03
CA MET A 145 -9.43 -13.19 -3.75
C MET A 145 -8.26 -12.76 -4.65
N LEU A 146 -8.53 -12.29 -5.88
CA LEU A 146 -7.47 -11.77 -6.74
C LEU A 146 -6.83 -10.50 -6.16
N GLY A 147 -7.59 -9.71 -5.39
CA GLY A 147 -7.07 -8.51 -4.72
C GLY A 147 -5.90 -8.84 -3.78
N THR A 148 -6.08 -9.84 -2.91
CA THR A 148 -5.02 -10.25 -1.96
C THR A 148 -3.83 -10.89 -2.66
N PHE A 149 -4.07 -11.64 -3.75
CA PHE A 149 -3.01 -12.23 -4.56
C PHE A 149 -2.16 -11.16 -5.25
N ILE A 150 -2.80 -10.20 -5.93
CA ILE A 150 -2.09 -9.12 -6.63
C ILE A 150 -1.33 -8.24 -5.63
N ASP A 151 -1.96 -7.87 -4.52
CA ASP A 151 -1.32 -7.02 -3.51
C ASP A 151 -0.12 -7.71 -2.86
N THR A 152 -0.31 -8.85 -2.20
CA THR A 152 0.75 -9.45 -1.39
C THR A 152 1.71 -10.30 -2.20
N MET A 153 1.19 -11.23 -3.01
CA MET A 153 2.04 -12.21 -3.69
C MET A 153 2.84 -11.57 -4.82
N ILE A 154 2.28 -10.57 -5.50
CA ILE A 154 2.96 -9.89 -6.61
C ILE A 154 3.60 -8.58 -6.12
N MET A 155 2.81 -7.59 -5.70
CA MET A 155 3.31 -6.23 -5.45
C MET A 155 4.24 -6.17 -4.24
N CYS A 156 3.85 -6.73 -3.09
CA CYS A 156 4.70 -6.72 -1.90
C CYS A 156 5.96 -7.57 -2.08
N THR A 157 5.88 -8.75 -2.72
CA THR A 157 7.05 -9.59 -3.00
C THR A 157 8.06 -8.86 -3.89
N ILE A 158 7.60 -8.26 -4.99
CA ILE A 158 8.48 -7.50 -5.90
C ILE A 158 9.10 -6.32 -5.18
N THR A 159 8.31 -5.60 -4.36
CA THR A 159 8.83 -4.49 -3.55
C THR A 159 9.91 -4.97 -2.57
N GLY A 160 9.67 -6.06 -1.85
CA GLY A 160 10.65 -6.64 -0.93
C GLY A 160 11.93 -7.07 -1.63
N LEU A 161 11.83 -7.69 -2.81
CA LEU A 161 13.00 -8.04 -3.62
C LEU A 161 13.78 -6.79 -4.05
N VAL A 162 13.10 -5.75 -4.53
CA VAL A 162 13.72 -4.47 -4.90
C VAL A 162 14.46 -3.86 -3.71
N LEU A 163 13.85 -3.84 -2.52
CA LEU A 163 14.49 -3.34 -1.30
C LEU A 163 15.79 -4.09 -0.98
N ILE A 164 15.81 -5.42 -1.15
CA ILE A 164 16.99 -6.26 -0.86
C ILE A 164 18.08 -6.08 -1.91
N VAL A 165 17.77 -6.19 -3.21
CA VAL A 165 18.79 -6.12 -4.27
C VAL A 165 19.38 -4.72 -4.46
N SER A 166 18.69 -3.69 -3.98
CA SER A 166 19.17 -2.31 -3.93
C SER A 166 19.91 -1.96 -2.64
N GLU A 167 19.92 -2.87 -1.66
CA GLU A 167 20.46 -2.67 -0.30
C GLU A 167 19.83 -1.52 0.49
N ALA A 168 18.72 -0.94 0.01
CA ALA A 168 18.06 0.18 0.68
C ALA A 168 17.56 -0.16 2.08
N TRP A 169 17.27 -1.43 2.35
CA TRP A 169 16.90 -1.94 3.67
C TRP A 169 17.99 -1.78 4.74
N LEU A 170 19.24 -1.55 4.34
CA LEU A 170 20.38 -1.30 5.23
C LEU A 170 20.63 0.20 5.52
N SER A 171 19.95 1.10 4.80
CA SER A 171 20.21 2.55 4.86
C SER A 171 19.71 3.24 6.13
N GLY A 172 18.86 2.57 6.92
CA GLY A 172 18.15 3.18 8.05
C GLY A 172 16.93 4.00 7.66
N ALA A 173 16.70 4.28 6.37
CA ALA A 173 15.46 4.88 5.87
C ALA A 173 14.26 3.96 6.19
N GLN A 174 13.05 4.53 6.29
CA GLN A 174 11.86 3.78 6.69
C GLN A 174 10.67 4.02 5.78
N GLY A 175 9.83 3.00 5.65
CA GLY A 175 8.58 3.09 4.89
C GLY A 175 8.83 3.53 3.44
N ALA A 176 8.05 4.50 2.98
CA ALA A 176 8.09 4.91 1.58
C ALA A 176 9.36 5.69 1.20
N SER A 177 10.05 6.32 2.15
CA SER A 177 11.38 6.91 1.90
C SER A 177 12.43 5.85 1.52
N MET A 178 12.36 4.66 2.14
CA MET A 178 13.22 3.52 1.80
C MET A 178 12.95 3.00 0.39
N SER A 179 11.67 2.89 0.00
CA SER A 179 11.30 2.50 -1.37
C SER A 179 11.76 3.53 -2.40
N ALA A 180 11.59 4.82 -2.12
CA ALA A 180 12.06 5.88 -3.01
C ALA A 180 13.58 5.83 -3.18
N LEU A 181 14.32 5.59 -2.10
CA LEU A 181 15.77 5.39 -2.13
C LEU A 181 16.13 4.17 -2.99
N ALA A 182 15.51 3.01 -2.76
CA ALA A 182 15.75 1.77 -3.50
C ALA A 182 15.61 1.93 -5.03
N PHE A 183 14.60 2.68 -5.46
CA PHE A 183 14.40 2.93 -6.89
C PHE A 183 15.39 3.95 -7.42
N SER A 184 15.76 4.95 -6.61
CA SER A 184 16.73 5.98 -7.01
C SER A 184 18.15 5.43 -7.18
N THR A 185 18.55 4.44 -6.38
CA THR A 185 19.91 3.86 -6.46
C THR A 185 20.14 3.05 -7.72
N VAL A 186 19.08 2.51 -8.34
CA VAL A 186 19.18 1.67 -9.55
C VAL A 186 18.73 2.40 -10.81
N LEU A 187 17.63 3.15 -10.76
CA LEU A 187 17.05 3.84 -11.91
C LEU A 187 17.34 5.35 -11.94
N GLY A 188 18.06 5.87 -10.94
CA GLY A 188 18.30 7.31 -10.79
C GLY A 188 17.04 8.08 -10.40
N GLU A 189 17.08 9.40 -10.58
CA GLU A 189 15.96 10.32 -10.27
C GLU A 189 14.60 9.89 -10.84
N PRO A 190 14.48 9.40 -12.09
CA PRO A 190 13.21 8.91 -12.60
C PRO A 190 12.56 7.84 -11.72
N GLY A 191 13.36 6.91 -11.16
CA GLY A 191 12.88 5.87 -10.25
C GLY A 191 12.27 6.44 -8.98
N ARG A 192 12.90 7.48 -8.41
CA ARG A 192 12.39 8.20 -7.23
C ARG A 192 11.01 8.78 -7.49
N HIS A 193 10.84 9.47 -8.63
CA HIS A 193 9.57 10.10 -8.98
C HIS A 193 8.44 9.10 -9.23
N VAL A 194 8.74 7.93 -9.80
CA VAL A 194 7.75 6.85 -9.98
C VAL A 194 7.20 6.38 -8.63
N VAL A 195 8.07 6.16 -7.64
CA VAL A 195 7.63 5.72 -6.30
C VAL A 195 6.81 6.79 -5.60
N VAL A 196 7.28 8.05 -5.63
CA VAL A 196 6.60 9.16 -4.94
C VAL A 196 5.23 9.43 -5.54
N ALA A 197 5.13 9.47 -6.88
CA ALA A 197 3.86 9.64 -7.57
C ALA A 197 2.95 8.43 -7.36
N GLY A 198 3.49 7.22 -7.46
CA GLY A 198 2.77 5.98 -7.20
C GLY A 198 2.18 5.92 -5.79
N LEU A 199 2.96 6.31 -4.77
CA LEU A 199 2.51 6.38 -3.38
C LEU A 199 1.39 7.41 -3.20
N ALA A 200 1.51 8.59 -3.80
CA ALA A 200 0.48 9.62 -3.71
C ALA A 200 -0.85 9.14 -4.31
N VAL A 201 -0.81 8.49 -5.46
CA VAL A 201 -2.00 7.91 -6.10
C VAL A 201 -2.54 6.72 -5.30
N PHE A 202 -1.66 5.86 -4.77
CA PHE A 202 -2.03 4.72 -3.93
C PHE A 202 -2.76 5.19 -2.67
N ALA A 203 -2.14 6.09 -1.90
CA ALA A 203 -2.73 6.67 -0.70
C ALA A 203 -4.06 7.34 -1.00
N PHE A 204 -4.15 8.13 -2.07
CA PHE A 204 -5.41 8.75 -2.50
C PHE A 204 -6.49 7.71 -2.80
N SER A 205 -6.18 6.66 -3.57
CA SER A 205 -7.12 5.58 -3.91
C SER A 205 -7.60 4.82 -2.66
N THR A 206 -6.71 4.59 -1.71
CA THR A 206 -7.02 3.96 -0.43
C THR A 206 -7.92 4.84 0.43
N ILE A 207 -7.65 6.16 0.50
CA ILE A 207 -8.48 7.11 1.26
C ILE A 207 -9.91 7.14 0.75
N ILE A 208 -10.12 7.24 -0.58
CA ILE A 208 -11.46 7.29 -1.14
C ILE A 208 -12.21 5.96 -0.95
N GLY A 209 -11.52 4.82 -1.06
CA GLY A 209 -12.10 3.49 -0.83
C GLY A 209 -12.53 3.30 0.64
N TRP A 210 -11.64 3.63 1.57
CA TRP A 210 -11.91 3.52 3.01
C TRP A 210 -12.94 4.54 3.51
N SER A 211 -13.06 5.70 2.86
CA SER A 211 -14.15 6.64 3.10
C SER A 211 -15.50 5.99 2.79
N TYR A 212 -15.62 5.27 1.67
CA TYR A 212 -16.84 4.54 1.33
C TYR A 212 -17.14 3.42 2.33
N TYR A 213 -16.13 2.65 2.74
CA TYR A 213 -16.31 1.59 3.75
C TYR A 213 -16.85 2.17 5.06
N GLY A 214 -16.21 3.24 5.54
CA GLY A 214 -16.63 3.93 6.75
C GLY A 214 -18.03 4.52 6.65
N GLU A 215 -18.37 5.10 5.51
CA GLU A 215 -19.71 5.65 5.24
C GLU A 215 -20.79 4.57 5.36
N ARG A 216 -20.56 3.38 4.81
CA ARG A 216 -21.51 2.26 4.90
C ARG A 216 -21.68 1.77 6.34
N CYS A 217 -20.59 1.67 7.10
CA CYS A 217 -20.65 1.35 8.52
C CYS A 217 -21.40 2.41 9.33
N ALA A 218 -21.13 3.69 9.10
CA ALA A 218 -21.81 4.80 9.77
C ALA A 218 -23.31 4.80 9.44
N ALA A 219 -23.67 4.60 8.17
CA ALA A 219 -25.06 4.52 7.73
C ALA A 219 -25.82 3.34 8.36
N TYR A 220 -25.14 2.21 8.60
CA TYR A 220 -25.73 1.07 9.32
C TYR A 220 -26.05 1.42 10.78
N CYS A 221 -25.12 2.09 11.48
CA CYS A 221 -25.28 2.41 12.90
C CYS A 221 -26.22 3.60 13.17
N LEU A 222 -26.16 4.64 12.33
CA LEU A 222 -26.78 5.95 12.59
C LEU A 222 -27.84 6.34 11.54
N GLY A 223 -28.13 5.44 10.60
CA GLY A 223 -29.03 5.67 9.48
C GLY A 223 -28.40 6.50 8.36
N THR A 224 -29.09 6.59 7.22
CA THR A 224 -28.56 7.21 5.99
C THR A 224 -28.37 8.72 6.07
N ARG A 225 -28.96 9.38 7.07
CA ARG A 225 -28.83 10.84 7.27
C ARG A 225 -27.42 11.27 7.68
N ILE A 226 -26.59 10.36 8.20
CA ILE A 226 -25.21 10.67 8.61
C ILE A 226 -24.25 10.79 7.43
N ILE A 227 -24.62 10.29 6.24
CA ILE A 227 -23.72 10.19 5.09
C ILE A 227 -23.10 11.54 4.69
N PRO A 228 -23.85 12.66 4.60
CA PRO A 228 -23.26 13.95 4.25
C PRO A 228 -22.24 14.43 5.30
N THR A 229 -22.56 14.27 6.58
CA THR A 229 -21.67 14.64 7.70
C THR A 229 -20.43 13.76 7.75
N TYR A 230 -20.54 12.49 7.37
CA TYR A 230 -19.40 11.57 7.34
C TYR A 230 -18.39 11.92 6.24
N ARG A 231 -18.86 12.52 5.14
CA ARG A 231 -18.02 12.96 4.02
C ARG A 231 -17.41 14.35 4.22
N ALA A 232 -17.99 15.16 5.11
CA ALA A 232 -17.50 16.50 5.45
C ALA A 232 -16.28 16.40 6.37
#